data_AF-A0A059WH43-F1
#
_entry.id   AF-A0A059WH43-F1
#
_cell.length_a   1.000
_cell.length_b   1.000
_cell.length_c   1.000
_cell.angle_alpha   90.00
_cell.angle_beta   90.00
_cell.angle_gamma   90.00
#
_symmetry.space_group_name_H-M   'P 1'
#
loop_
_entity.id
_entity.type
_entity.pdbx_description
1 polymer ?
#
loop_
_entity_poly.entity_id
_entity_poly.type
_entity_poly.pdbx_seq_one_letter_code
_entity_poly.pdbx_strand_id
1 'polypeptide(L)'
;LTISATVIADSIDTSGKRITTFQLRYPRFIHAEFMTHRVFSRNAGSSRAIPVERSIQEIEQEIAKPVFWGQNRPGMQAVDEMSPEIQKIAENTWRSAAIHAVRHARTLIKMNAHKQIINRILEPFLHINVVVTATEWENFWGLRMHADAAPEIQALAKAMYAAQQASTPQLLKSGWHLPYFIPDQDDKAIDDFMTFQYGPRDPVHGWYMEDVTLERLRLQISVARCARVSYKAFDGTVS
;
A
#
# COMPACT_ATOMS: atom_id res chain seq x y z
N LEU A 1 -5.90 6.60 10.27
CA LEU A 1 -5.79 5.21 10.78
C LEU A 1 -4.39 4.76 10.41
N THR A 2 -3.51 4.56 11.40
CA THR A 2 -2.07 4.34 11.21
C THR A 2 -1.76 3.11 10.34
N ILE A 3 -2.60 2.08 10.42
CA ILE A 3 -2.47 0.84 9.66
C ILE A 3 -3.80 0.52 8.98
N SER A 4 -3.77 0.20 7.70
CA SER A 4 -4.94 -0.27 6.95
C SER A 4 -4.56 -1.27 5.87
N ALA A 5 -5.52 -2.14 5.55
CA ALA A 5 -5.45 -3.07 4.45
C ALA A 5 -6.80 -3.09 3.72
N THR A 6 -6.76 -2.87 2.41
CA THR A 6 -7.93 -2.91 1.54
C THR A 6 -7.69 -3.96 0.47
N VAL A 7 -8.60 -4.92 0.32
CA VAL A 7 -8.59 -5.84 -0.82
C VAL A 7 -8.99 -5.06 -2.07
N ILE A 8 -8.09 -4.99 -3.05
CA ILE A 8 -8.29 -4.23 -4.30
C ILE A 8 -8.51 -5.13 -5.52
N ALA A 9 -8.22 -6.43 -5.38
CA ALA A 9 -8.71 -7.49 -6.24
C ALA A 9 -8.63 -8.80 -5.47
N ASP A 10 -9.59 -9.68 -5.71
CA ASP A 10 -9.66 -11.00 -5.11
C ASP A 10 -10.29 -11.97 -6.10
N SER A 11 -9.59 -13.04 -6.40
CA SER A 11 -10.00 -13.97 -7.43
C SER A 11 -9.72 -15.41 -7.01
N ILE A 12 -10.53 -16.33 -7.51
CA ILE A 12 -10.38 -17.76 -7.29
C ILE A 12 -10.53 -18.49 -8.62
N ASP A 13 -9.67 -19.48 -8.87
CA ASP A 13 -9.77 -20.31 -10.08
C ASP A 13 -10.71 -21.51 -9.88
N THR A 14 -10.93 -22.28 -10.93
CA THR A 14 -11.77 -23.49 -10.90
C THR A 14 -11.19 -24.64 -10.07
N SER A 15 -9.89 -24.58 -9.73
CA SER A 15 -9.22 -25.51 -8.82
C SER A 15 -9.32 -25.09 -7.35
N GLY A 16 -9.91 -23.92 -7.07
CA GLY A 16 -10.04 -23.37 -5.72
C GLY A 16 -8.82 -22.57 -5.26
N LYS A 17 -7.84 -22.30 -6.13
CA LYS A 17 -6.68 -21.46 -5.77
C LYS A 17 -7.07 -19.99 -5.79
N ARG A 18 -6.96 -19.35 -4.61
CA ARG A 18 -7.26 -17.93 -4.41
C ARG A 18 -6.01 -17.09 -4.59
N ILE A 19 -6.15 -15.97 -5.31
CA ILE A 19 -5.15 -14.92 -5.42
C ILE A 19 -5.79 -13.62 -4.92
N THR A 20 -5.11 -12.95 -3.99
CA THR A 20 -5.61 -11.70 -3.42
C THR A 20 -4.55 -10.62 -3.57
N THR A 21 -4.99 -9.42 -3.95
CA THR A 21 -4.17 -8.22 -3.95
C THR A 21 -4.70 -7.22 -2.95
N PHE A 22 -3.81 -6.70 -2.11
CA PHE A 22 -4.09 -5.67 -1.12
C PHE A 22 -3.43 -4.35 -1.47
N GLN A 23 -4.12 -3.25 -1.20
CA GLN A 23 -3.50 -1.96 -0.91
C GLN A 23 -3.33 -1.84 0.60
N LEU A 24 -2.08 -1.69 1.03
CA LEU A 24 -1.69 -1.56 2.41
C LEU A 24 -1.20 -0.14 2.68
N ARG A 25 -1.48 0.36 3.89
CA ARG A 25 -0.84 1.53 4.44
C ARG A 25 -0.39 1.24 5.87
N TYR A 26 0.87 1.49 6.20
CA TYR A 26 1.42 1.21 7.53
C TYR A 26 2.68 2.04 7.81
N PRO A 27 3.16 2.14 9.07
CA PRO A 27 4.40 2.83 9.42
C PRO A 27 5.60 2.30 8.65
N ARG A 28 6.41 3.19 8.05
CA ARG A 28 7.52 2.78 7.19
C ARG A 28 8.57 1.94 7.93
N PHE A 29 8.75 2.17 9.23
CA PHE A 29 9.76 1.49 10.03
C PHE A 29 9.56 -0.03 10.14
N ILE A 30 8.35 -0.56 9.91
CA ILE A 30 8.13 -2.02 9.85
C ILE A 30 8.30 -2.62 8.45
N HIS A 31 8.56 -1.80 7.43
CA HIS A 31 8.58 -2.27 6.05
C HIS A 31 9.63 -3.36 5.83
N ALA A 32 10.80 -3.26 6.46
CA ALA A 32 11.84 -4.27 6.35
C ALA A 32 11.39 -5.65 6.84
N GLU A 33 10.58 -5.71 7.89
CA GLU A 33 10.02 -6.96 8.41
C GLU A 33 8.98 -7.55 7.45
N PHE A 34 8.10 -6.70 6.89
CA PHE A 34 7.17 -7.11 5.85
C PHE A 34 7.90 -7.64 4.59
N MET A 35 9.08 -7.10 4.28
CA MET A 35 9.88 -7.50 3.13
C MET A 35 10.44 -8.93 3.22
N THR A 36 10.55 -9.51 4.42
CA THR A 36 11.08 -10.87 4.65
C THR A 36 10.26 -11.99 4.02
N HIS A 37 8.97 -11.76 3.76
CA HIS A 37 8.08 -12.71 3.10
C HIS A 37 8.30 -12.69 1.59
N ARG A 38 9.17 -13.57 1.10
CA ARG A 38 9.65 -13.59 -0.30
C ARG A 38 8.61 -14.07 -1.32
N VAL A 39 7.60 -14.82 -0.88
CA VAL A 39 6.52 -15.32 -1.74
C VAL A 39 5.58 -14.22 -2.24
N PHE A 40 5.71 -13.00 -1.73
CA PHE A 40 4.89 -11.86 -2.09
C PHE A 40 5.43 -11.10 -3.31
N SER A 41 4.56 -10.86 -4.29
CA SER A 41 4.77 -9.86 -5.34
C SER A 41 4.32 -8.49 -4.83
N ARG A 42 5.16 -7.45 -4.95
CA ARG A 42 4.95 -6.17 -4.25
C ARG A 42 5.38 -4.97 -5.08
N ASN A 43 4.65 -3.86 -4.90
CA ASN A 43 5.08 -2.53 -5.30
C ASN A 43 4.90 -1.56 -4.12
N ALA A 44 5.94 -0.78 -3.79
CA ALA A 44 5.95 0.08 -2.62
C ALA A 44 6.33 1.51 -2.98
N GLY A 45 5.73 2.48 -2.30
CA GLY A 45 6.01 3.89 -2.55
C GLY A 45 7.43 4.30 -2.21
N SER A 46 8.11 4.88 -3.19
CA SER A 46 9.52 5.27 -3.09
C SER A 46 9.68 6.65 -2.45
N SER A 47 10.31 6.73 -1.28
CA SER A 47 10.69 8.01 -0.67
C SER A 47 11.59 8.85 -1.59
N ARG A 48 12.31 8.24 -2.54
CA ARG A 48 13.13 8.97 -3.52
C ARG A 48 12.32 9.75 -4.55
N ALA A 49 11.10 9.31 -4.85
CA ALA A 49 10.23 9.95 -5.84
C ALA A 49 9.17 10.88 -5.20
N ILE A 50 8.94 10.81 -3.88
CA ILE A 50 8.01 11.71 -3.17
C ILE A 50 8.66 13.10 -2.98
N PRO A 51 8.00 14.21 -3.36
CA PRO A 51 8.44 15.55 -3.01
C PRO A 51 8.55 15.72 -1.49
N VAL A 52 9.63 16.36 -1.01
CA VAL A 52 9.88 16.50 0.45
C VAL A 52 8.72 17.20 1.15
N GLU A 53 8.12 18.21 0.53
CA GLU A 53 7.00 18.96 1.10
C GLU A 53 5.79 18.06 1.38
N ARG A 54 5.51 17.09 0.51
CA ARG A 54 4.44 16.11 0.73
C ARG A 54 4.73 15.22 1.94
N SER A 55 5.97 14.81 2.12
CA SER A 55 6.40 14.05 3.30
C SER A 55 6.24 14.88 4.59
N ILE A 56 6.58 16.17 4.55
CA ILE A 56 6.41 17.08 5.70
C ILE A 56 4.92 17.23 6.05
N GLN A 57 4.08 17.49 5.04
CA GLN A 57 2.63 17.60 5.22
C GLN A 57 2.02 16.32 5.81
N GLU A 58 2.46 15.15 5.33
CA GLU A 58 2.00 13.87 5.87
C GLU A 58 2.37 13.71 7.36
N ILE A 59 3.58 14.08 7.76
CA ILE A 59 4.00 14.04 9.18
C ILE A 59 3.18 15.03 10.02
N GLU A 60 2.94 16.23 9.51
CA GLU A 60 2.16 17.26 10.23
C GLU A 60 0.69 16.84 10.42
N GLN A 61 0.13 16.07 9.47
CA GLN A 61 -1.24 15.54 9.54
C GLN A 61 -1.34 14.27 10.39
N GLU A 62 -0.49 13.27 10.13
CA GLU A 62 -0.54 11.96 10.79
C GLU A 62 0.86 11.35 10.92
N ILE A 63 1.49 11.58 12.07
CA ILE A 63 2.79 11.00 12.44
C ILE A 63 2.65 9.47 12.57
N ALA A 64 3.50 8.72 11.87
CA ALA A 64 3.64 7.29 12.10
C ALA A 64 4.26 7.06 13.49
N LYS A 65 3.59 6.26 14.32
CA LYS A 65 4.00 5.97 15.70
C LYS A 65 3.82 4.49 16.04
N PRO A 66 4.50 3.96 17.07
CA PRO A 66 4.24 2.64 17.61
C PRO A 66 2.77 2.43 17.95
N VAL A 67 2.27 1.20 17.73
CA VAL A 67 0.90 0.81 18.15
C VAL A 67 0.87 0.33 19.60
N PHE A 68 2.03 -0.04 20.14
CA PHE A 68 2.20 -0.56 21.49
C PHE A 68 3.46 0.04 22.11
N TRP A 69 3.34 0.56 23.34
CA TRP A 69 4.45 1.21 24.05
C TRP A 69 4.99 0.29 25.13
N GLY A 70 5.70 -0.74 24.69
CA GLY A 70 6.23 -1.79 25.55
C GLY A 70 7.31 -1.30 26.52
N GLN A 71 7.23 -1.77 27.77
CA GLN A 71 8.28 -1.59 28.76
C GLN A 71 9.52 -2.42 28.40
N ASN A 72 10.70 -1.81 28.54
CA ASN A 72 11.97 -2.47 28.25
C ASN A 72 12.24 -3.69 29.16
N ARG A 73 12.70 -4.80 28.57
CA ARG A 73 13.13 -6.03 29.26
C ARG A 73 14.28 -6.69 28.49
N PRO A 74 15.10 -7.54 29.14
CA PRO A 74 16.07 -8.37 28.42
C PRO A 74 15.37 -9.25 27.36
N GLY A 75 15.91 -9.26 26.14
CA GLY A 75 15.34 -10.00 25.00
C GLY A 75 14.74 -9.08 23.92
N MET A 76 14.01 -9.67 22.97
CA MET A 76 13.42 -8.95 21.83
C MET A 76 11.94 -8.57 22.04
N GLN A 77 11.31 -9.05 23.11
CA GLN A 77 9.86 -8.96 23.32
C GLN A 77 9.52 -8.01 24.47
N ALA A 78 8.47 -7.22 24.27
CA ALA A 78 7.87 -6.40 25.31
C ALA A 78 6.44 -6.89 25.55
N VAL A 79 6.19 -7.50 26.71
CA VAL A 79 4.89 -8.10 27.06
C VAL A 79 4.00 -7.10 27.80
N ASP A 80 4.59 -6.24 28.63
CA ASP A 80 3.87 -5.28 29.44
C ASP A 80 4.04 -3.87 28.89
N GLU A 81 2.96 -3.08 28.86
CA GLU A 81 3.03 -1.65 28.49
C GLU A 81 3.65 -0.82 29.61
N MET A 82 4.21 0.32 29.21
CA MET A 82 4.52 1.39 30.15
C MET A 82 3.26 1.82 30.91
N SER A 83 3.42 2.39 32.12
CA SER A 83 2.27 2.98 32.82
C SER A 83 1.63 4.09 31.95
N PRO A 84 0.33 4.38 32.08
CA PRO A 84 -0.34 5.38 31.26
C PRO A 84 0.34 6.75 31.28
N GLU A 85 0.91 7.15 32.42
CA GLU A 85 1.64 8.41 32.58
C GLU A 85 2.94 8.41 31.76
N ILE A 86 3.71 7.31 31.84
CA ILE A 86 4.98 7.16 31.12
C ILE A 86 4.75 6.99 29.62
N GLN A 87 3.74 6.23 29.22
CA GLN A 87 3.32 6.08 27.83
C GLN A 87 2.98 7.44 27.20
N LYS A 88 2.23 8.28 27.90
CA LYS A 88 1.92 9.65 27.43
C LYS A 88 3.19 10.49 27.24
N ILE A 89 4.16 10.37 28.14
CA ILE A 89 5.45 11.05 28.01
C ILE A 89 6.22 10.50 26.79
N ALA A 90 6.28 9.19 26.61
CA ALA A 90 6.94 8.55 25.48
C ALA A 90 6.33 8.95 24.13
N GLU A 91 5.00 8.98 24.02
CA GLU A 91 4.28 9.47 22.84
C GLU A 91 4.60 10.94 22.53
N ASN A 92 4.65 11.79 23.55
CA ASN A 92 5.01 13.20 23.39
C ASN A 92 6.47 13.36 22.94
N THR A 93 7.39 12.56 23.48
CA THR A 93 8.80 12.56 23.07
C THR A 93 8.94 12.12 21.61
N TRP A 94 8.21 11.08 21.18
CA TRP A 94 8.18 10.65 19.78
C TRP A 94 7.65 11.74 18.85
N ARG A 95 6.55 12.39 19.23
CA ARG A 95 5.99 13.53 18.49
C ARG A 95 7.00 14.70 18.41
N SER A 96 7.72 14.99 19.49
CA SER A 96 8.77 16.00 19.51
C SER A 96 9.91 15.67 18.54
N ALA A 97 10.33 14.39 18.49
CA ALA A 97 11.34 13.92 17.54
C ALA A 97 10.89 14.14 16.09
N ALA A 98 9.63 13.84 15.76
CA ALA A 98 9.06 14.09 14.43
C ALA A 98 9.08 15.58 14.07
N ILE A 99 8.69 16.46 15.00
CA ILE A 99 8.71 17.92 14.81
C ILE A 99 10.15 18.42 14.56
N HIS A 100 11.13 17.90 15.31
CA HIS A 100 12.53 18.25 15.10
C HIS A 100 13.05 17.75 13.75
N ALA A 101 12.69 16.53 13.33
CA ALA A 101 13.02 16.02 12.01
C ALA A 101 12.46 16.92 10.90
N VAL A 102 11.20 17.37 11.01
CA VAL A 102 10.59 18.33 10.08
C VAL A 102 11.36 19.66 10.07
N ARG A 103 11.74 20.19 11.24
CA ARG A 103 12.55 21.42 11.34
C ARG A 103 13.89 21.27 10.60
N HIS A 104 14.58 20.16 10.80
CA HIS A 104 15.84 19.87 10.10
C HIS A 104 15.64 19.68 8.60
N ALA A 105 14.55 19.03 8.18
CA ALA A 105 14.21 18.89 6.77
C ALA A 105 13.99 20.25 6.10
N ARG A 106 13.26 21.16 6.75
CA ARG A 106 13.07 22.55 6.28
C ARG A 106 14.39 23.31 6.17
N THR A 107 15.31 23.12 7.11
CA THR A 107 16.66 23.70 7.01
C THR A 107 17.43 23.14 5.81
N LEU A 108 17.40 21.83 5.58
CA LEU A 108 18.05 21.20 4.43
C LEU A 108 17.45 21.64 3.09
N ILE A 109 16.13 21.89 3.03
CA ILE A 109 15.47 22.48 1.86
C ILE A 109 16.07 23.86 1.57
N LYS A 110 16.22 24.72 2.59
CA LYS A 110 16.83 26.06 2.42
C LYS A 110 18.28 26.00 1.95
N MET A 111 18.99 24.92 2.27
CA MET A 111 20.37 24.65 1.81
C MET A 111 20.43 24.00 0.43
N ASN A 112 19.29 23.82 -0.26
CA ASN A 112 19.18 23.17 -1.56
C ASN A 112 19.72 21.72 -1.57
N ALA A 113 19.59 20.99 -0.46
CA ALA A 113 19.96 19.58 -0.41
C ALA A 113 18.99 18.72 -1.25
N HIS A 114 19.50 17.64 -1.84
CA HIS A 114 18.68 16.77 -2.67
C HIS A 114 17.62 15.99 -1.86
N LYS A 115 16.40 15.85 -2.39
CA LYS A 115 15.26 15.20 -1.73
C LYS A 115 15.54 13.80 -1.19
N GLN A 116 16.43 13.04 -1.85
CA GLN A 116 16.80 11.69 -1.40
C GLN A 116 17.49 11.70 -0.04
N ILE A 117 18.23 12.76 0.28
CA ILE A 117 18.91 12.92 1.57
C ILE A 117 17.87 13.40 2.59
N ILE A 118 17.10 14.43 2.25
CA ILE A 118 16.13 15.03 3.16
C ILE A 118 15.04 14.04 3.59
N ASN A 119 14.57 13.20 2.67
CA ASN A 119 13.54 12.22 3.03
C ASN A 119 14.04 11.17 4.02
N ARG A 120 15.35 10.87 4.13
CA ARG A 120 15.87 9.88 5.10
C ARG A 120 15.66 10.27 6.55
N ILE A 121 15.73 11.55 6.87
CA ILE A 121 15.49 12.02 8.24
C ILE A 121 13.99 12.01 8.61
N LEU A 122 13.12 11.97 7.60
CA LEU A 122 11.67 11.93 7.77
C LEU A 122 11.10 10.49 7.79
N GLU A 123 11.79 9.53 7.16
CA GLU A 123 11.38 8.13 7.02
C GLU A 123 10.86 7.46 8.31
N PRO A 124 11.46 7.67 9.51
CA PRO A 124 10.95 7.07 10.75
C PRO A 124 9.53 7.49 11.13
N PHE A 125 9.06 8.64 10.64
CA PHE A 125 7.77 9.24 11.03
C PHE A 125 6.73 9.17 9.90
N LEU A 126 7.09 8.56 8.77
CA LEU A 126 6.23 8.41 7.61
C LEU A 126 5.54 7.05 7.58
N HIS A 127 4.41 7.01 6.89
CA HIS A 127 3.81 5.76 6.46
C HIS A 127 4.32 5.38 5.08
N ILE A 128 4.00 4.16 4.65
CA ILE A 128 4.24 3.68 3.30
C ILE A 128 2.96 3.06 2.75
N ASN A 129 2.71 3.32 1.46
CA ASN A 129 1.66 2.62 0.72
C ASN A 129 2.29 1.50 -0.10
N VAL A 130 1.70 0.31 -0.03
CA VAL A 130 2.22 -0.90 -0.69
C VAL A 130 1.07 -1.66 -1.35
N VAL A 131 1.23 -2.01 -2.62
CA VAL A 131 0.44 -3.06 -3.26
C VAL A 131 1.15 -4.38 -3.04
N VAL A 132 0.42 -5.38 -2.55
CA VAL A 132 0.94 -6.75 -2.41
C VAL A 132 -0.04 -7.75 -3.00
N THR A 133 0.49 -8.70 -3.77
CA THR A 133 -0.26 -9.81 -4.36
C THR A 133 0.41 -11.13 -3.96
N ALA A 134 -0.40 -12.09 -3.53
CA ALA A 134 0.05 -13.46 -3.31
C ALA A 134 -1.11 -14.47 -3.37
N THR A 135 -0.75 -15.73 -3.56
CA THR A 135 -1.64 -16.90 -3.42
C THR A 135 -1.47 -17.60 -2.08
N GLU A 136 -0.31 -17.44 -1.44
CA GLU A 136 0.08 -18.14 -0.21
C GLU A 136 0.20 -17.16 0.95
N TRP A 137 -0.78 -17.19 1.85
CA TRP A 137 -0.84 -16.27 2.99
C TRP A 137 -0.65 -16.96 4.35
N GLU A 138 -0.80 -18.29 4.42
CA GLU A 138 -0.86 -19.01 5.70
C GLU A 138 0.41 -18.87 6.54
N ASN A 139 1.58 -18.91 5.90
CA ASN A 139 2.84 -18.67 6.59
C ASN A 139 2.92 -17.23 7.15
N PHE A 140 2.37 -16.24 6.45
CA PHE A 140 2.34 -14.87 6.92
C PHE A 140 1.40 -14.71 8.11
N TRP A 141 0.20 -15.30 8.06
CA TRP A 141 -0.72 -15.32 9.21
C TRP A 141 -0.11 -16.02 10.42
N GLY A 142 0.41 -17.23 10.23
CA GLY A 142 1.00 -18.02 11.30
C GLY A 142 2.16 -17.33 12.00
N LEU A 143 3.04 -16.64 11.25
CA LEU A 143 4.19 -15.95 11.82
C LEU A 143 3.85 -14.56 12.37
N ARG A 144 3.03 -13.78 11.65
CA ARG A 144 2.84 -12.36 11.96
C ARG A 144 1.62 -12.10 12.84
N MET A 145 0.65 -13.01 12.95
CA MET A 145 -0.44 -12.91 13.93
C MET A 145 -0.09 -13.59 15.27
N HIS A 146 1.09 -14.18 15.39
CA HIS A 146 1.60 -14.77 16.63
C HIS A 146 1.80 -13.71 17.73
N ALA A 147 1.63 -14.09 19.00
CA ALA A 147 1.76 -13.18 20.15
C ALA A 147 3.14 -12.50 20.21
N ASP A 148 4.18 -13.24 19.83
CA ASP A 148 5.58 -12.80 19.82
C ASP A 148 5.97 -11.92 18.63
N ALA A 149 5.07 -11.72 17.66
CA ALA A 149 5.33 -10.85 16.53
C ALA A 149 5.35 -9.38 16.97
N ALA A 150 6.12 -8.54 16.28
CA ALA A 150 6.13 -7.11 16.56
C ALA A 150 4.70 -6.54 16.48
N PRO A 151 4.25 -5.72 17.46
CA PRO A 151 2.87 -5.28 17.54
C PRO A 151 2.34 -4.63 16.25
N GLU A 152 3.16 -3.84 15.56
CA GLU A 152 2.78 -3.16 14.33
C GLU A 152 2.58 -4.12 13.16
N ILE A 153 3.47 -5.10 12.95
CA ILE A 153 3.27 -6.08 11.87
C ILE A 153 2.11 -7.02 12.20
N GLN A 154 1.88 -7.30 13.48
CA GLN A 154 0.75 -8.09 13.94
C GLN A 154 -0.56 -7.37 13.67
N ALA A 155 -0.63 -6.08 13.95
CA ALA A 155 -1.79 -5.24 13.63
C ALA A 155 -2.04 -5.21 12.11
N LEU A 156 -0.98 -5.09 11.29
CA LEU A 156 -1.09 -5.16 9.83
C LEU A 156 -1.61 -6.53 9.37
N ALA A 157 -1.05 -7.62 9.89
CA ALA A 157 -1.48 -8.97 9.52
C ALA A 157 -2.94 -9.23 9.89
N LYS A 158 -3.37 -8.82 11.09
CA LYS A 158 -4.78 -8.89 11.52
C LYS A 158 -5.70 -8.08 10.60
N ALA A 159 -5.29 -6.86 10.22
CA ALA A 159 -6.08 -6.02 9.30
C ALA A 159 -6.20 -6.65 7.92
N MET A 160 -5.11 -7.19 7.37
CA MET A 160 -5.12 -7.90 6.08
C MET A 160 -5.98 -9.15 6.13
N TYR A 161 -5.85 -9.97 7.16
CA TYR A 161 -6.67 -11.16 7.36
C TYR A 161 -8.14 -10.81 7.42
N ALA A 162 -8.53 -9.83 8.25
CA ALA A 162 -9.92 -9.37 8.35
C ALA A 162 -10.46 -8.87 7.01
N ALA A 163 -9.67 -8.10 6.26
CA ALA A 163 -10.06 -7.62 4.94
C ALA A 163 -10.24 -8.76 3.93
N GLN A 164 -9.38 -9.79 3.99
CA GLN A 164 -9.51 -10.99 3.14
C GLN A 164 -10.75 -11.81 3.49
N GLN A 165 -11.04 -12.02 4.78
CA GLN A 165 -12.22 -12.77 5.22
C GLN A 165 -13.52 -12.05 4.88
N ALA A 166 -13.52 -10.72 4.90
CA ALA A 166 -14.67 -9.91 4.48
C ALA A 166 -14.86 -9.87 2.94
N SER A 167 -13.84 -10.25 2.17
CA SER A 167 -13.88 -10.24 0.71
C SER A 167 -14.41 -11.56 0.15
N THR A 168 -15.29 -11.46 -0.85
CA THR A 168 -15.76 -12.61 -1.62
C THR A 168 -14.96 -12.68 -2.93
N PRO A 169 -14.17 -13.74 -3.18
CA PRO A 169 -13.35 -13.82 -4.37
C PRO A 169 -14.21 -13.99 -5.63
N GLN A 170 -13.83 -13.30 -6.70
CA GLN A 170 -14.44 -13.49 -8.00
C GLN A 170 -13.94 -14.80 -8.63
N LEU A 171 -14.87 -15.67 -9.03
CA LEU A 171 -14.53 -16.87 -9.80
C LEU A 171 -14.05 -16.47 -11.21
N LEU A 172 -12.80 -16.78 -11.52
CA LEU A 172 -12.23 -16.60 -12.85
C LEU A 172 -12.15 -17.97 -13.54
N LYS A 173 -13.11 -18.24 -14.45
CA LYS A 173 -13.05 -19.42 -15.34
C LYS A 173 -11.94 -19.28 -16.38
N SER A 174 -11.72 -18.04 -16.81
CA SER A 174 -10.67 -17.57 -17.72
C SER A 174 -10.47 -16.07 -17.46
N GLY A 175 -9.31 -15.54 -17.83
CA GLY A 175 -9.00 -14.11 -17.69
C GLY A 175 -8.00 -13.80 -16.57
N TRP A 176 -7.86 -12.51 -16.26
CA TRP A 176 -6.78 -12.00 -15.42
C TRP A 176 -7.27 -11.50 -14.07
N HIS A 177 -6.41 -11.67 -13.05
CA HIS A 177 -6.54 -10.93 -11.81
C HIS A 177 -6.07 -9.49 -12.04
N LEU A 178 -6.99 -8.52 -12.00
CA LEU A 178 -6.76 -7.13 -12.38
C LEU A 178 -6.95 -6.17 -11.19
N PRO A 179 -5.94 -5.98 -10.32
CA PRO A 179 -6.01 -5.01 -9.24
C PRO A 179 -6.32 -3.60 -9.74
N TYR A 180 -7.17 -2.87 -8.98
CA TYR A 180 -7.68 -1.53 -9.33
C TYR A 180 -8.48 -1.42 -10.63
N PHE A 181 -8.80 -2.52 -11.29
CA PHE A 181 -9.71 -2.49 -12.43
C PHE A 181 -11.16 -2.49 -11.95
N ILE A 182 -11.95 -1.56 -12.48
CA ILE A 182 -13.36 -1.36 -12.15
C ILE A 182 -14.14 -1.67 -13.42
N PRO A 183 -14.71 -2.89 -13.58
CA PRO A 183 -15.23 -3.37 -14.85
C PRO A 183 -16.10 -2.37 -15.60
N ASP A 184 -17.20 -1.92 -15.00
CA ASP A 184 -18.16 -1.04 -15.69
C ASP A 184 -17.57 0.34 -16.05
N GLN A 185 -16.70 0.88 -15.20
CA GLN A 185 -16.13 2.22 -15.41
C GLN A 185 -14.99 2.18 -16.42
N ASP A 186 -14.09 1.22 -16.28
CA ASP A 186 -12.90 1.10 -17.12
C ASP A 186 -13.25 0.55 -18.50
N ASP A 187 -14.18 -0.40 -18.61
CA ASP A 187 -14.65 -0.86 -19.91
C ASP A 187 -15.36 0.26 -20.67
N LYS A 188 -16.15 1.11 -19.99
CA LYS A 188 -16.72 2.30 -20.61
C LYS A 188 -15.63 3.28 -21.07
N ALA A 189 -14.61 3.51 -20.24
CA ALA A 189 -13.51 4.41 -20.60
C ALA A 189 -12.69 3.88 -21.78
N ILE A 190 -12.47 2.56 -21.85
CA ILE A 190 -11.88 1.90 -23.01
C ILE A 190 -12.78 2.12 -24.23
N ASP A 191 -14.09 1.88 -24.10
CA ASP A 191 -15.02 2.02 -25.21
C ASP A 191 -15.08 3.46 -25.76
N ASP A 192 -15.10 4.46 -24.87
CA ASP A 192 -15.05 5.88 -25.24
C ASP A 192 -13.73 6.22 -25.96
N PHE A 193 -12.59 5.75 -25.42
CA PHE A 193 -11.26 5.95 -26.01
C PHE A 193 -11.16 5.32 -27.41
N MET A 194 -11.62 4.07 -27.54
CA MET A 194 -11.62 3.35 -28.80
C MET A 194 -12.54 4.01 -29.83
N THR A 195 -13.71 4.49 -29.39
CA THR A 195 -14.63 5.25 -30.24
C THR A 195 -14.00 6.54 -30.76
N PHE A 196 -13.31 7.27 -29.89
CA PHE A 196 -12.60 8.49 -30.27
C PHE A 196 -11.46 8.24 -31.26
N GLN A 197 -10.68 7.19 -31.02
CA GLN A 197 -9.47 6.90 -31.82
C GLN A 197 -9.77 6.23 -33.15
N TYR A 198 -10.80 5.37 -33.22
CA TYR A 198 -11.06 4.47 -34.35
C TYR A 198 -12.48 4.58 -34.93
N GLY A 199 -13.33 5.44 -34.37
CA GLY A 199 -14.73 5.56 -34.75
C GLY A 199 -15.65 4.59 -33.98
N PRO A 200 -16.98 4.72 -34.18
CA PRO A 200 -17.96 3.96 -33.42
C PRO A 200 -17.80 2.45 -33.60
N ARG A 201 -18.04 1.71 -32.52
CA ARG A 201 -18.03 0.24 -32.51
C ARG A 201 -19.08 -0.30 -33.47
N ASP A 202 -18.68 -1.15 -34.42
CA ASP A 202 -19.63 -1.86 -35.26
C ASP A 202 -20.49 -2.79 -34.37
N PRO A 203 -21.83 -2.75 -34.48
CA PRO A 203 -22.69 -3.54 -33.60
C PRO A 203 -22.62 -5.05 -33.87
N VAL A 204 -22.13 -5.47 -35.05
CA VAL A 204 -22.00 -6.88 -35.44
C VAL A 204 -20.57 -7.38 -35.27
N HIS A 205 -19.58 -6.57 -35.66
CA HIS A 205 -18.17 -6.98 -35.72
C HIS A 205 -17.29 -6.32 -34.65
N GLY A 206 -17.82 -5.42 -33.83
CA GLY A 206 -17.03 -4.64 -32.87
C GLY A 206 -16.10 -3.63 -33.55
N TRP A 207 -15.01 -3.25 -32.90
CA TRP A 207 -13.91 -2.63 -33.64
C TRP A 207 -13.18 -3.71 -34.43
N TYR A 208 -12.75 -3.41 -35.67
CA TYR A 208 -11.89 -4.28 -36.47
C TYR A 208 -10.47 -4.36 -35.86
N MET A 209 -10.37 -4.92 -34.66
CA MET A 209 -9.17 -5.11 -33.85
C MET A 209 -9.26 -6.50 -33.20
N GLU A 210 -8.13 -7.16 -33.01
CA GLU A 210 -8.10 -8.45 -32.30
C GLU A 210 -8.54 -8.27 -30.83
N ASP A 211 -9.31 -9.22 -30.28
CA ASP A 211 -9.72 -9.27 -28.86
C ASP A 211 -8.54 -9.07 -27.88
N VAL A 212 -7.35 -9.50 -28.32
CA VAL A 212 -6.06 -9.31 -27.64
C VAL A 212 -5.79 -7.83 -27.30
N THR A 213 -6.31 -6.88 -28.09
CA THR A 213 -6.11 -5.45 -27.86
C THR A 213 -6.92 -4.93 -26.68
N LEU A 214 -8.20 -5.31 -26.58
CA LEU A 214 -9.07 -4.86 -25.48
C LEU A 214 -8.60 -5.45 -24.14
N GLU A 215 -8.26 -6.74 -24.14
CA GLU A 215 -7.67 -7.39 -22.95
C GLU A 215 -6.35 -6.74 -22.54
N ARG A 216 -5.50 -6.39 -23.52
CA ARG A 216 -4.25 -5.67 -23.26
C ARG A 216 -4.48 -4.28 -22.66
N LEU A 217 -5.50 -3.56 -23.09
CA LEU A 217 -5.84 -2.25 -22.50
C LEU A 217 -6.25 -2.39 -21.03
N ARG A 218 -7.09 -3.40 -20.70
CA ARG A 218 -7.46 -3.70 -19.30
C ARG A 218 -6.24 -4.00 -18.44
N LEU A 219 -5.33 -4.84 -18.95
CA LEU A 219 -4.05 -5.15 -18.31
C LEU A 219 -3.20 -3.90 -18.08
N GLN A 220 -3.09 -3.04 -19.09
CA GLN A 220 -2.33 -1.79 -18.99
C GLN A 220 -2.91 -0.83 -17.95
N ILE A 221 -4.24 -0.69 -17.88
CA ILE A 221 -4.91 0.13 -16.86
C ILE A 221 -4.56 -0.41 -15.46
N SER A 222 -4.75 -1.71 -15.23
CA SER A 222 -4.46 -2.32 -13.93
C SER A 222 -2.99 -2.17 -13.53
N VAL A 223 -2.06 -2.50 -14.42
CA VAL A 223 -0.60 -2.38 -14.17
C VAL A 223 -0.21 -0.93 -13.90
N ALA A 224 -0.71 0.02 -14.70
CA ALA A 224 -0.40 1.43 -14.53
C ALA A 224 -0.90 1.97 -13.19
N ARG A 225 -2.09 1.54 -12.73
CA ARG A 225 -2.62 1.89 -11.40
C ARG A 225 -1.79 1.27 -10.28
N CYS A 226 -1.42 -0.01 -10.40
CA CYS A 226 -0.52 -0.67 -9.43
C CYS A 226 0.81 0.08 -9.27
N ALA A 227 1.40 0.55 -10.37
CA ALA A 227 2.66 1.31 -10.35
C ALA A 227 2.53 2.72 -9.73
N ARG A 228 1.30 3.25 -9.58
CA ARG A 228 1.02 4.61 -9.11
C ARG A 228 0.56 4.69 -7.65
N VAL A 229 0.56 3.57 -6.92
CA VAL A 229 0.12 3.47 -5.50
C VAL A 229 0.70 4.55 -4.59
N SER A 230 1.84 5.15 -4.97
CA SER A 230 2.57 6.12 -4.18
C SER A 230 2.43 7.58 -4.57
N TYR A 231 1.75 7.94 -5.68
CA TYR A 231 1.79 9.34 -6.14
C TYR A 231 0.47 9.98 -6.61
N LYS A 232 -0.61 9.25 -6.94
CA LYS A 232 -1.79 9.88 -7.57
C LYS A 232 -3.14 9.31 -7.15
N ALA A 233 -4.20 10.09 -7.37
CA ALA A 233 -5.53 9.55 -7.59
C ALA A 233 -5.51 8.70 -8.86
N PHE A 234 -6.25 7.60 -8.89
CA PHE A 234 -6.27 6.65 -10.00
C PHE A 234 -7.01 7.17 -11.26
N ASP A 235 -7.28 8.48 -11.31
CA ASP A 235 -8.12 9.19 -12.28
C ASP A 235 -7.40 9.64 -13.56
N GLY A 236 -6.09 9.39 -13.67
CA GLY A 236 -5.34 9.68 -14.90
C GLY A 236 -4.91 11.13 -15.08
N THR A 237 -5.19 12.03 -14.14
CA THR A 237 -4.74 13.43 -14.22
C THR A 237 -3.21 13.54 -14.16
N VAL A 238 -2.62 14.32 -15.08
CA VAL A 238 -1.18 14.64 -15.10
C VAL A 238 -0.95 15.90 -14.26
N SER A 239 -0.01 15.83 -13.32
CA SER A 239 0.47 16.96 -12.52
C SER A 239 1.43 17.81 -13.33
#